data_AF-A0A9P3ELM2-F1
#
_entry.id   AF-A0A9P3ELM2-F1
#
_cell.length_a   1.000
_cell.length_b   1.000
_cell.length_c   1.000
_cell.angle_alpha   90.00
_cell.angle_beta   90.00
_cell.angle_gamma   90.00
#
_symmetry.space_group_name_H-M   'P 1'
#
loop_
_entity.id
_entity.type
_entity.pdbx_description
1 polymer ?
#
loop_
_entity_poly.entity_id
_entity_poly.type
_entity_poly.pdbx_seq_one_letter_code
_entity_poly.pdbx_strand_id
1 'polypeptide(L)'
;MSNANLKLRVTFEFEIAAPTALVADDHATLCRKLGEILGPLVLQGMPTITAKQFAKVGANILGHHHHLGAENLVAPVIDHAIMVAAAPHLTDDELTRLARQAGAKAAALQPAELKRLLRRQALALVNEFRLVPCEIEGQLKFGGDITVGATLNLTNGGVTVNEEDRRNQLKQGTGVITLVAGDVRITGNCAGHTLSGPVIDVSIDDIAAARDELIYLWSASK
;
A
#
# COMPACT_ATOMS: atom_id res chain seq x y z
N MET A 1 -10.62 -61.74 1.53
CA MET A 1 -10.46 -60.36 2.04
C MET A 1 -9.80 -59.54 0.94
N SER A 2 -10.31 -58.35 0.67
CA SER A 2 -9.70 -57.44 -0.33
C SER A 2 -8.31 -57.01 0.16
N ASN A 3 -7.28 -57.25 -0.65
CA ASN A 3 -5.90 -56.80 -0.40
C ASN A 3 -5.66 -55.36 -0.92
N ALA A 4 -6.72 -54.57 -1.07
CA ALA A 4 -6.62 -53.23 -1.64
C ALA A 4 -6.12 -52.24 -0.58
N ASN A 5 -4.92 -51.71 -0.79
CA ASN A 5 -4.40 -50.60 -0.01
C ASN A 5 -4.96 -49.27 -0.55
N LEU A 6 -5.46 -48.43 0.34
CA LEU A 6 -5.93 -47.09 0.00
C LEU A 6 -4.89 -46.06 0.44
N LYS A 7 -4.64 -45.05 -0.41
CA LYS A 7 -3.78 -43.92 -0.08
C LYS A 7 -4.64 -42.71 0.26
N LEU A 8 -4.62 -42.32 1.53
CA LEU A 8 -5.28 -41.11 2.03
C LEU A 8 -4.23 -40.01 2.28
N ARG A 9 -4.52 -38.78 1.84
CA ARG A 9 -3.73 -37.59 2.17
C ARG A 9 -4.66 -36.57 2.85
N VAL A 10 -4.24 -36.08 4.01
CA VAL A 10 -4.92 -35.02 4.76
C VAL A 10 -3.90 -33.90 4.98
N THR A 11 -4.24 -32.68 4.61
CA THR A 11 -3.37 -31.50 4.72
C THR A 11 -3.96 -30.54 5.75
N PHE A 12 -3.11 -30.05 6.66
CA PHE A 12 -3.44 -28.97 7.59
C PHE A 12 -2.53 -27.79 7.27
N GLU A 13 -3.10 -26.60 7.21
CA GLU A 13 -2.39 -25.35 6.96
C GLU A 13 -2.60 -24.43 8.16
N PHE A 14 -1.51 -23.82 8.62
CA PHE A 14 -1.49 -22.95 9.78
C PHE A 14 -0.83 -21.64 9.40
N GLU A 15 -1.57 -20.55 9.49
CA GLU A 15 -0.99 -19.21 9.47
C GLU A 15 -0.65 -18.82 10.91
N ILE A 16 0.63 -18.54 11.17
CA ILE A 16 1.13 -18.27 12.51
C ILE A 16 1.72 -16.86 12.59
N ALA A 17 1.40 -16.14 13.66
CA ALA A 17 2.10 -14.91 14.00
C ALA A 17 3.51 -15.27 14.49
N ALA A 18 4.51 -15.11 13.62
CA ALA A 18 5.88 -15.49 13.91
C ALA A 18 6.64 -14.38 14.68
N PRO A 19 7.41 -14.71 15.74
CA PRO A 19 8.34 -13.76 16.34
C PRO A 19 9.43 -13.36 15.35
N THR A 20 9.99 -12.15 15.52
CA THR A 20 11.03 -11.59 14.63
C THR A 20 12.24 -12.52 14.43
N ALA A 21 12.57 -13.35 15.43
CA ALA A 21 13.63 -14.33 15.35
C ALA A 21 13.41 -15.45 14.31
N LEU A 22 12.16 -15.73 13.90
CA LEU A 22 11.84 -16.69 12.83
C LEU A 22 11.68 -15.99 11.47
N VAL A 23 11.40 -14.68 11.47
CA VAL A 23 11.17 -13.87 10.26
C VAL A 23 12.42 -13.71 9.39
N ALA A 24 13.62 -13.96 9.91
CA ALA A 24 14.86 -13.87 9.15
C ALA A 24 15.36 -15.22 8.60
N ASP A 25 14.72 -16.32 8.99
CA ASP A 25 15.20 -17.67 8.68
C ASP A 25 14.78 -18.10 7.26
N ASP A 26 15.62 -18.90 6.61
CA ASP A 26 15.28 -19.56 5.36
C ASP A 26 14.36 -20.78 5.59
N HIS A 27 13.80 -21.31 4.51
CA HIS A 27 12.89 -22.46 4.55
C HIS A 27 13.45 -23.65 5.34
N ALA A 28 14.71 -24.00 5.13
CA ALA A 28 15.33 -25.15 5.79
C ALA A 28 15.45 -24.93 7.31
N THR A 29 15.85 -23.72 7.71
CA THR A 29 16.01 -23.34 9.12
C THR A 29 14.65 -23.21 9.82
N LEU A 30 13.66 -22.62 9.15
CA LEU A 30 12.27 -22.56 9.62
C LEU A 30 11.70 -23.96 9.82
N CYS A 31 11.87 -24.85 8.84
CA CYS A 31 11.36 -26.21 8.93
C CYS A 31 11.96 -26.97 10.11
N ARG A 32 13.27 -26.81 10.36
CA ARG A 32 13.95 -27.41 11.51
C ARG A 32 13.42 -26.85 12.83
N LYS A 33 13.40 -25.51 12.99
CA LYS A 33 12.95 -24.86 14.23
C LYS A 33 11.48 -25.14 14.53
N LEU A 34 10.60 -25.07 13.53
CA LEU A 34 9.19 -25.39 13.69
C LEU A 34 8.97 -26.88 13.96
N GLY A 35 9.76 -27.76 13.36
CA GLY A 35 9.77 -29.19 13.69
C GLY A 35 10.13 -29.46 15.16
N GLU A 36 11.13 -28.75 15.69
CA GLU A 36 11.51 -28.81 17.11
C GLU A 36 10.40 -28.27 18.03
N ILE A 37 9.76 -27.14 17.65
CA ILE A 37 8.67 -26.51 18.42
C ILE A 37 7.43 -27.41 18.46
N LEU A 38 7.00 -27.97 17.32
CA LEU A 38 5.86 -28.88 17.24
C LEU A 38 6.13 -30.19 17.99
N GLY A 39 7.37 -30.66 17.91
CA GLY A 39 7.89 -31.78 18.68
C GLY A 39 7.18 -33.11 18.43
N PRO A 40 7.53 -34.15 19.22
CA PRO A 40 6.99 -35.50 19.07
C PRO A 40 5.48 -35.57 19.30
N LEU A 41 4.93 -34.70 20.16
CA LEU A 41 3.50 -34.68 20.49
C LEU A 41 2.63 -34.48 19.25
N VAL A 42 2.98 -33.51 18.39
CA VAL A 42 2.21 -33.26 17.17
C VAL A 42 2.59 -34.27 16.08
N LEU A 43 3.89 -34.49 15.86
CA LEU A 43 4.38 -35.32 14.75
C LEU A 43 4.08 -36.81 14.92
N GLN A 44 4.03 -37.32 16.15
CA GLN A 44 3.71 -38.73 16.45
C GLN A 44 2.29 -38.92 17.02
N GLY A 45 1.70 -37.89 17.62
CA GLY A 45 0.33 -37.94 18.13
C GLY A 45 -0.71 -38.08 17.02
N MET A 46 -0.53 -37.37 15.91
CA MET A 46 -1.45 -37.42 14.78
C MET A 46 -1.58 -38.82 14.14
N PRO A 47 -0.48 -39.52 13.81
CA PRO A 47 -0.55 -40.93 13.39
C PRO A 47 -1.25 -41.83 14.41
N THR A 48 -0.98 -41.62 15.71
CA THR A 48 -1.55 -42.44 16.79
C THR A 48 -3.06 -42.30 16.89
N ILE A 49 -3.59 -41.06 16.86
CA ILE A 49 -5.03 -40.80 16.91
C ILE A 49 -5.70 -41.34 15.65
N THR A 50 -5.10 -41.10 14.48
CA THR A 50 -5.60 -41.58 13.19
C THR A 50 -5.71 -43.11 13.17
N ALA A 51 -4.67 -43.81 13.66
CA ALA A 51 -4.69 -45.28 13.78
C ALA A 51 -5.82 -45.77 14.70
N LYS A 52 -6.04 -45.11 15.85
CA LYS A 52 -7.12 -45.46 16.78
C LYS A 52 -8.50 -45.31 16.13
N GLN A 53 -8.72 -44.30 15.29
CA GLN A 53 -10.02 -44.12 14.63
C GLN A 53 -10.23 -45.15 13.51
N PHE A 54 -9.21 -45.45 12.71
CA PHE A 54 -9.31 -46.48 11.68
C PHE A 54 -9.49 -47.88 12.26
N ALA A 55 -8.87 -48.18 13.40
CA ALA A 55 -9.03 -49.47 14.07
C ALA A 55 -10.50 -49.75 14.47
N LYS A 56 -11.29 -48.71 14.79
CA LYS A 56 -12.73 -48.85 15.11
C LYS A 56 -13.55 -49.39 13.94
N VAL A 57 -13.07 -49.22 12.71
CA VAL A 57 -13.71 -49.72 11.49
C VAL A 57 -12.93 -50.88 10.85
N GLY A 58 -12.01 -51.49 11.60
CA GLY A 58 -11.21 -52.64 11.14
C GLY A 58 -10.10 -52.31 10.14
N ALA A 59 -9.72 -51.04 10.01
CA ALA A 59 -8.62 -50.59 9.14
C ALA A 59 -7.35 -50.32 9.95
N ASN A 60 -6.20 -50.65 9.36
CA ASN A 60 -4.88 -50.44 9.97
C ASN A 60 -4.02 -49.49 9.12
N ILE A 61 -3.24 -48.65 9.80
CA ILE A 61 -2.24 -47.82 9.12
C ILE A 61 -1.01 -48.68 8.84
N LEU A 62 -0.66 -48.81 7.56
CA LEU A 62 0.50 -49.59 7.11
C LEU A 62 1.80 -48.76 7.06
N GLY A 63 1.68 -47.44 6.97
CA GLY A 63 2.80 -46.52 6.94
C GLY A 63 2.31 -45.08 6.97
N HIS A 64 3.16 -44.18 7.44
CA HIS A 64 2.90 -42.75 7.42
C HIS A 64 4.19 -41.99 7.11
N HIS A 65 4.04 -40.86 6.43
CA HIS A 65 5.11 -39.90 6.20
C HIS A 65 4.55 -38.53 6.54
N HIS A 66 5.31 -37.72 7.25
CA HIS A 66 4.99 -36.31 7.44
C HIS A 66 5.92 -35.47 6.57
N HIS A 67 5.39 -34.36 6.08
CA HIS A 67 6.15 -33.35 5.37
C HIS A 67 5.92 -32.04 6.10
N LEU A 68 6.99 -31.35 6.45
CA LEU A 68 6.93 -30.03 7.06
C LEU A 68 7.44 -29.05 6.02
N GLY A 69 6.60 -28.07 5.68
CA GLY A 69 6.94 -26.95 4.82
C GLY A 69 6.65 -25.67 5.57
N ALA A 70 7.59 -24.72 5.52
CA ALA A 70 7.44 -23.41 6.12
C ALA A 70 7.81 -22.34 5.09
N GLU A 71 6.90 -21.42 4.82
CA GLU A 71 7.18 -20.27 3.98
C GLU A 71 7.18 -19.02 4.85
N ASN A 72 8.19 -18.18 4.63
CA ASN A 72 8.24 -16.88 5.27
C ASN A 72 7.33 -15.93 4.49
N LEU A 73 6.19 -15.59 5.07
CA LEU A 73 5.22 -14.68 4.46
C LEU A 73 5.54 -13.19 4.70
N VAL A 74 6.73 -12.88 5.24
CA VAL A 74 7.14 -11.49 5.47
C VAL A 74 7.34 -10.80 4.14
N ALA A 75 6.36 -9.97 3.80
CA ALA A 75 6.46 -8.93 2.82
C ALA A 75 7.77 -8.14 2.99
N PRO A 76 8.61 -7.99 1.94
CA PRO A 76 9.73 -7.08 1.99
C PRO A 76 9.27 -5.70 2.49
N VAL A 77 10.05 -5.13 3.40
CA VAL A 77 9.82 -3.77 3.87
C VAL A 77 10.02 -2.83 2.69
N ILE A 78 8.93 -2.21 2.24
CA ILE A 78 8.97 -1.19 1.20
C ILE A 78 9.42 0.10 1.88
N ASP A 79 10.44 0.74 1.33
CA ASP A 79 10.96 2.00 1.86
C ASP A 79 9.85 3.06 1.95
N HIS A 80 9.74 3.71 3.10
CA HIS A 80 8.77 4.77 3.36
C HIS A 80 8.85 5.88 2.32
N ALA A 81 10.06 6.30 1.92
CA ALA A 81 10.24 7.34 0.91
C ALA A 81 9.64 6.94 -0.45
N ILE A 82 9.75 5.66 -0.83
CA ILE A 82 9.13 5.14 -2.06
C ILE A 82 7.61 5.15 -1.94
N MET A 83 7.08 4.78 -0.78
CA MET A 83 5.63 4.78 -0.54
C MET A 83 5.05 6.20 -0.58
N VAL A 84 5.71 7.16 0.07
CA VAL A 84 5.32 8.59 0.04
C VAL A 84 5.40 9.14 -1.38
N ALA A 85 6.48 8.87 -2.12
CA ALA A 85 6.61 9.31 -3.50
C ALA A 85 5.53 8.71 -4.44
N ALA A 86 5.03 7.50 -4.16
CA ALA A 86 3.97 6.88 -4.94
C ALA A 86 2.56 7.34 -4.50
N ALA A 87 2.35 7.54 -3.20
CA ALA A 87 1.04 7.71 -2.61
C ALA A 87 1.02 8.80 -1.52
N PRO A 88 1.40 10.05 -1.86
CA PRO A 88 1.57 11.09 -0.84
C PRO A 88 0.24 11.53 -0.21
N HIS A 89 -0.88 11.23 -0.86
CA HIS A 89 -2.22 11.48 -0.35
C HIS A 89 -2.60 10.55 0.82
N LEU A 90 -1.90 9.46 1.07
CA LEU A 90 -2.25 8.51 2.14
C LEU A 90 -1.69 8.95 3.50
N THR A 91 -2.41 8.63 4.58
CA THR A 91 -1.94 8.72 5.98
C THR A 91 -0.95 7.60 6.33
N ASP A 92 -0.24 7.69 7.45
CA ASP A 92 0.76 6.66 7.84
C ASP A 92 0.13 5.28 8.07
N ASP A 93 -1.08 5.25 8.65
CA ASP A 93 -1.84 4.01 8.83
C ASP A 93 -2.26 3.39 7.49
N GLU A 94 -2.52 4.23 6.49
CA GLU A 94 -2.86 3.78 5.14
C GLU A 94 -1.63 3.34 4.35
N LEU A 95 -0.49 4.01 4.52
CA LEU A 95 0.79 3.56 3.98
C LEU A 95 1.17 2.20 4.56
N THR A 96 0.91 1.98 5.85
CA THR A 96 1.11 0.66 6.49
C THR A 96 0.20 -0.41 5.87
N ARG A 97 -1.07 -0.08 5.59
CA ARG A 97 -2.00 -0.98 4.89
C ARG A 97 -1.56 -1.26 3.45
N LEU A 98 -1.11 -0.23 2.74
CA LEU A 98 -0.57 -0.35 1.38
C LEU A 98 0.66 -1.27 1.34
N ALA A 99 1.59 -1.11 2.29
CA ALA A 99 2.79 -1.95 2.39
C ALA A 99 2.43 -3.44 2.51
N ARG A 100 1.43 -3.77 3.35
CA ARG A 100 0.94 -5.15 3.51
C ARG A 100 0.33 -5.70 2.21
N GLN A 101 -0.44 -4.90 1.48
CA GLN A 101 -1.06 -5.32 0.21
C GLN A 101 -0.05 -5.46 -0.95
N ALA A 102 0.95 -4.59 -1.00
CA ALA A 102 1.96 -4.56 -2.04
C ALA A 102 3.08 -5.58 -1.80
N GLY A 103 3.35 -5.89 -0.53
CA GLY A 103 4.52 -6.64 -0.06
C GLY A 103 4.80 -7.92 -0.82
N ALA A 104 3.80 -8.79 -1.00
CA ALA A 104 3.97 -10.07 -1.70
C ALA A 104 4.48 -9.93 -3.15
N LYS A 105 4.19 -8.80 -3.81
CA LYS A 105 4.62 -8.50 -5.19
C LYS A 105 5.83 -7.58 -5.25
N ALA A 106 6.12 -6.83 -4.19
CA ALA A 106 7.14 -5.81 -4.18
C ALA A 106 8.57 -6.36 -4.37
N ALA A 107 8.84 -7.55 -3.84
CA ALA A 107 10.17 -8.19 -3.85
C ALA A 107 10.77 -8.37 -5.26
N ALA A 108 9.90 -8.60 -6.24
CA ALA A 108 10.29 -9.01 -7.59
C ALA A 108 10.26 -7.85 -8.60
N LEU A 109 9.87 -6.64 -8.18
CA LEU A 109 9.62 -5.53 -9.09
C LEU A 109 10.77 -4.53 -9.12
N GLN A 110 11.04 -4.00 -10.31
CA GLN A 110 11.96 -2.88 -10.48
C GLN A 110 11.39 -1.59 -9.87
N PRO A 111 12.21 -0.60 -9.48
CA PRO A 111 11.74 0.60 -8.76
C PRO A 111 10.60 1.37 -9.46
N ALA A 112 10.65 1.52 -10.79
CA ALA A 112 9.61 2.19 -11.55
C ALA A 112 8.29 1.40 -11.58
N GLU A 113 8.38 0.07 -11.69
CA GLU A 113 7.22 -0.82 -11.68
C GLU A 113 6.59 -0.89 -10.29
N LEU A 114 7.42 -0.88 -9.25
CA LEU A 114 7.00 -0.79 -7.87
C LEU A 114 6.26 0.52 -7.59
N LYS A 115 6.80 1.68 -8.01
CA LYS A 115 6.11 2.99 -7.88
C LYS A 115 4.73 2.94 -8.57
N ARG A 116 4.65 2.36 -9.77
CA ARG A 116 3.37 2.22 -10.52
C ARG A 116 2.38 1.27 -9.83
N LEU A 117 2.85 0.15 -9.27
CA LEU A 117 2.03 -0.78 -8.51
C LEU A 117 1.46 -0.09 -7.26
N LEU A 118 2.34 0.51 -6.45
CA LEU A 118 1.97 1.21 -5.23
C LEU A 118 0.96 2.32 -5.52
N ARG A 119 1.18 3.12 -6.57
CA ARG A 119 0.25 4.15 -6.99
C ARG A 119 -1.14 3.58 -7.28
N ARG A 120 -1.21 2.51 -8.08
CA ARG A 120 -2.48 1.87 -8.45
C ARG A 120 -3.22 1.32 -7.24
N GLN A 121 -2.50 0.65 -6.35
CA GLN A 121 -3.08 0.09 -5.13
C GLN A 121 -3.52 1.17 -4.15
N ALA A 122 -2.75 2.26 -4.00
CA ALA A 122 -3.11 3.41 -3.19
C ALA A 122 -4.43 4.05 -3.65
N LEU A 123 -4.58 4.27 -4.96
CA LEU A 123 -5.81 4.81 -5.54
C LEU A 123 -7.02 3.88 -5.37
N ALA A 124 -6.79 2.57 -5.23
CA ALA A 124 -7.85 1.60 -4.95
C ALA A 124 -8.15 1.49 -3.44
N LEU A 125 -7.17 1.78 -2.58
CA LEU A 125 -7.30 1.70 -1.12
C LEU A 125 -8.20 2.81 -0.57
N VAL A 126 -8.12 4.01 -1.15
CA VAL A 126 -8.86 5.19 -0.73
C VAL A 126 -9.59 5.78 -1.94
N ASN A 127 -10.91 5.62 -1.98
CA ASN A 127 -11.77 6.09 -3.08
C ASN A 127 -12.40 7.47 -2.80
N GLU A 128 -11.76 8.30 -1.98
CA GLU A 128 -12.16 9.67 -1.70
C GLU A 128 -11.14 10.67 -2.27
N PHE A 129 -11.62 11.83 -2.67
CA PHE A 129 -10.75 12.95 -3.01
C PHE A 129 -10.30 13.66 -1.74
N ARG A 130 -8.99 13.79 -1.58
CA ARG A 130 -8.39 14.51 -0.43
C ARG A 130 -8.11 15.93 -0.84
N LEU A 131 -8.96 16.82 -0.35
CA LEU A 131 -9.02 18.21 -0.77
C LEU A 131 -8.45 19.10 0.34
N VAL A 132 -7.49 19.94 -0.01
CA VAL A 132 -6.88 20.92 0.88
C VAL A 132 -7.18 22.31 0.33
N PRO A 133 -7.86 23.18 1.12
CA PRO A 133 -8.00 24.59 0.76
C PRO A 133 -6.63 25.24 0.61
N CYS A 134 -6.46 26.04 -0.43
CA CYS A 134 -5.20 26.72 -0.72
C CYS A 134 -5.46 28.06 -1.40
N GLU A 135 -4.46 28.92 -1.39
CA GLU A 135 -4.44 30.13 -2.20
C GLU A 135 -3.45 29.97 -3.33
N ILE A 136 -3.78 30.56 -4.47
CA ILE A 136 -2.90 30.61 -5.63
C ILE A 136 -2.38 32.03 -5.76
N GLU A 137 -1.07 32.19 -5.60
CA GLU A 137 -0.34 33.40 -5.94
C GLU A 137 0.19 33.27 -7.37
N GLY A 138 -0.21 34.18 -8.26
CA GLY A 138 0.20 34.16 -9.65
C GLY A 138 0.06 35.51 -10.34
N GLN A 139 0.21 35.50 -11.67
CA GLN A 139 0.05 36.69 -12.50
C GLN A 139 -1.11 36.55 -13.47
N LEU A 140 -1.82 37.64 -13.72
CA LEU A 140 -2.81 37.72 -14.77
C LEU A 140 -2.15 37.79 -16.15
N LYS A 141 -2.86 37.30 -17.17
CA LYS A 141 -2.43 37.32 -18.57
C LYS A 141 -2.13 38.72 -19.09
N PHE A 142 -2.86 39.73 -18.60
CA PHE A 142 -2.73 41.13 -18.99
C PHE A 142 -1.85 41.96 -18.05
N GLY A 143 -1.11 41.30 -17.15
CA GLY A 143 -0.28 41.93 -16.12
C GLY A 143 -1.04 42.15 -14.81
N GLY A 144 -0.29 42.25 -13.71
CA GLY A 144 -0.80 42.34 -12.35
C GLY A 144 -0.70 41.01 -11.61
N ASP A 145 -0.29 41.08 -10.34
CA ASP A 145 -0.28 39.94 -9.44
C ASP A 145 -1.68 39.70 -8.89
N ILE A 146 -2.03 38.44 -8.67
CA ILE A 146 -3.33 38.05 -8.14
C ILE A 146 -3.17 36.91 -7.15
N THR A 147 -3.97 36.97 -6.09
CA THR A 147 -4.20 35.86 -5.15
C THR A 147 -5.64 35.39 -5.32
N VAL A 148 -5.85 34.12 -5.61
CA VAL A 148 -7.19 33.54 -5.76
C VAL A 148 -7.38 32.32 -4.86
N GLY A 149 -8.59 32.14 -4.35
CA GLY A 149 -8.92 30.97 -3.55
C GLY A 149 -9.04 29.71 -4.42
N ALA A 150 -8.50 28.60 -3.94
CA ALA A 150 -8.52 27.32 -4.65
C ALA A 150 -8.55 26.12 -3.72
N THR A 151 -8.68 24.94 -4.31
CA THR A 151 -8.64 23.65 -3.60
C THR A 151 -7.68 22.72 -4.33
N LEU A 152 -6.66 22.23 -3.62
CA LEU A 152 -5.70 21.24 -4.11
C LEU A 152 -6.22 19.83 -3.83
N ASN A 153 -6.23 18.98 -4.85
CA ASN A 153 -6.53 17.56 -4.72
C ASN A 153 -5.23 16.75 -4.56
N LEU A 154 -4.94 16.30 -3.33
CA LEU A 154 -3.74 15.52 -3.03
C LEU A 154 -3.69 14.19 -3.81
N THR A 155 -4.86 13.66 -4.19
CA THR A 155 -4.96 12.37 -4.87
C THR A 155 -4.41 12.44 -6.28
N ASN A 156 -4.58 13.54 -7.03
CA ASN A 156 -4.16 13.63 -8.44
C ASN A 156 -3.35 14.88 -8.79
N GLY A 157 -3.15 15.81 -7.85
CA GLY A 157 -2.44 17.07 -8.06
C GLY A 157 -3.24 18.12 -8.82
N GLY A 158 -4.52 17.86 -9.10
CA GLY A 158 -5.39 18.84 -9.74
C GLY A 158 -5.77 19.96 -8.77
N VAL A 159 -5.77 21.19 -9.27
CA VAL A 159 -6.15 22.37 -8.48
C VAL A 159 -7.41 22.98 -9.08
N THR A 160 -8.42 23.20 -8.25
CA THR A 160 -9.69 23.80 -8.66
C THR A 160 -9.81 25.20 -8.08
N VAL A 161 -9.91 26.21 -8.93
CA VAL A 161 -10.15 27.60 -8.51
C VAL A 161 -11.61 27.79 -8.12
N ASN A 162 -11.83 28.59 -7.08
CA ASN A 162 -13.14 28.96 -6.57
C ASN A 162 -13.98 29.65 -7.64
N GLU A 163 -15.31 29.49 -7.57
CA GLU A 163 -16.21 29.93 -8.65
C GLU A 163 -16.12 31.42 -8.97
N GLU A 164 -15.91 32.24 -7.94
CA GLU A 164 -15.78 33.69 -8.02
C GLU A 164 -14.58 34.11 -8.89
N ASP A 165 -13.51 33.31 -8.85
CA ASP A 165 -12.23 33.62 -9.47
C ASP A 165 -11.97 32.87 -10.79
N ARG A 166 -12.88 31.97 -11.22
CA ARG A 166 -12.72 31.18 -12.46
C ARG A 166 -12.60 32.03 -13.72
N ARG A 167 -13.10 33.27 -13.71
CA ARG A 167 -13.04 34.20 -14.84
C ARG A 167 -11.66 34.84 -15.00
N ASN A 168 -10.80 34.73 -13.99
CA ASN A 168 -9.47 35.31 -14.02
C ASN A 168 -8.57 34.54 -14.99
N GLN A 169 -8.06 35.23 -16.01
CA GLN A 169 -7.12 34.65 -16.96
C GLN A 169 -5.71 34.70 -16.36
N LEU A 170 -5.33 33.67 -15.63
CA LEU A 170 -3.96 33.46 -15.18
C LEU A 170 -2.99 33.31 -16.37
N LYS A 171 -1.76 33.77 -16.18
CA LYS A 171 -0.69 33.66 -17.17
C LYS A 171 -0.29 32.20 -17.34
N GLN A 172 -0.29 31.73 -18.58
CA GLN A 172 0.11 30.36 -18.94
C GLN A 172 1.63 30.22 -18.98
N GLY A 173 2.15 29.03 -18.70
CA GLY A 173 3.58 28.71 -18.81
C GLY A 173 4.41 29.10 -17.57
N THR A 174 5.63 29.62 -17.77
CA THR A 174 6.71 29.87 -16.78
C THR A 174 6.40 30.84 -15.63
N GLY A 175 5.13 31.26 -15.45
CA GLY A 175 4.73 31.92 -14.21
C GLY A 175 4.71 30.89 -13.11
N VAL A 176 5.64 30.96 -12.15
CA VAL A 176 5.64 30.14 -10.94
C VAL A 176 4.32 30.42 -10.21
N ILE A 177 3.35 29.53 -10.38
CA ILE A 177 2.12 29.57 -9.58
C ILE A 177 2.50 29.00 -8.24
N THR A 178 2.42 29.81 -7.21
CA THR A 178 2.70 29.35 -5.85
C THR A 178 1.37 29.00 -5.20
N LEU A 179 1.18 27.72 -4.89
CA LEU A 179 0.11 27.28 -4.01
C LEU A 179 0.55 27.46 -2.58
N VAL A 180 -0.21 28.24 -1.83
CA VAL A 180 -0.04 28.45 -0.40
C VAL A 180 -1.10 27.66 0.34
N ALA A 181 -0.68 26.64 1.07
CA ALA A 181 -1.55 25.83 1.94
C ALA A 181 -0.93 25.83 3.34
N GLY A 182 -1.50 26.62 4.25
CA GLY A 182 -0.84 26.91 5.52
C GLY A 182 0.52 27.58 5.28
N ASP A 183 1.59 27.00 5.84
CA ASP A 183 2.96 27.47 5.64
C ASP A 183 3.66 26.82 4.42
N VAL A 184 3.01 25.88 3.74
CA VAL A 184 3.55 25.18 2.58
C VAL A 184 3.41 26.03 1.33
N ARG A 185 4.51 26.16 0.58
CA ARG A 185 4.54 26.74 -0.76
C ARG A 185 4.90 25.67 -1.79
N ILE A 186 4.02 25.42 -2.75
CA ILE A 186 4.22 24.42 -3.80
C ILE A 186 4.13 25.07 -5.18
N THR A 187 5.02 24.68 -6.08
CA THR A 187 4.96 25.14 -7.47
C THR A 187 3.84 24.40 -8.21
N GLY A 188 2.90 25.15 -8.77
CA GLY A 188 1.92 24.68 -9.73
C GLY A 188 2.26 25.12 -11.14
N ASN A 189 1.68 24.42 -12.11
CA ASN A 189 1.76 24.73 -13.53
C ASN A 189 0.35 25.04 -14.06
N CYS A 190 0.19 26.15 -14.79
CA CYS A 190 -1.05 26.46 -15.50
C CYS A 190 -0.92 26.05 -16.97
N ALA A 191 -1.50 24.90 -17.32
CA ALA A 191 -1.48 24.35 -18.66
C ALA A 191 -2.44 25.07 -19.63
N GLY A 192 -3.43 25.82 -19.11
CA GLY A 192 -4.37 26.56 -19.94
C GLY A 192 -5.65 26.97 -19.22
N HIS A 193 -6.67 27.30 -20.01
CA HIS A 193 -8.01 27.65 -19.52
C HIS A 193 -9.04 26.84 -20.28
N THR A 194 -9.99 26.26 -19.55
CA THR A 194 -11.19 25.64 -20.11
C THR A 194 -12.41 26.50 -19.80
N LEU A 195 -13.58 26.07 -20.28
CA LEU A 195 -14.87 26.69 -19.93
C LEU A 195 -15.15 26.70 -18.42
N SER A 196 -14.52 25.79 -17.65
CA SER A 196 -14.67 25.69 -16.20
C SER A 196 -13.58 26.42 -15.41
N GLY A 197 -12.68 27.17 -16.07
CA GLY A 197 -11.63 27.95 -15.43
C GLY A 197 -10.21 27.51 -15.80
N PRO A 198 -9.18 27.98 -15.09
CA PRO A 198 -7.79 27.60 -15.32
C PRO A 198 -7.56 26.11 -15.04
N VAL A 199 -6.73 25.47 -15.86
CA VAL A 199 -6.25 24.10 -15.66
C VAL A 199 -4.90 24.18 -14.99
N ILE A 200 -4.87 23.87 -13.70
CA ILE A 200 -3.69 23.96 -12.87
C ILE A 200 -3.39 22.59 -12.28
N ASP A 201 -2.13 22.18 -12.41
CA ASP A 201 -1.62 20.93 -11.90
C ASP A 201 -0.38 21.14 -11.02
N VAL A 202 -0.26 20.31 -10.00
CA VAL A 202 0.91 20.21 -9.13
C VAL A 202 1.47 18.80 -9.30
N SER A 203 2.79 18.69 -9.40
CA SER A 203 3.41 17.39 -9.56
C SER A 203 3.22 16.54 -8.29
N ILE A 204 3.02 15.23 -8.45
CA ILE A 204 2.89 14.31 -7.31
C ILE A 204 4.18 14.29 -6.48
N ASP A 205 5.33 14.52 -7.10
CA ASP A 205 6.62 14.56 -6.39
C ASP A 205 6.72 15.82 -5.50
N ASP A 206 6.16 16.96 -5.92
CA ASP A 206 6.09 18.17 -5.08
C ASP A 206 5.11 17.98 -3.90
N ILE A 207 3.98 17.31 -4.13
CA ILE A 207 3.05 16.94 -3.05
C ILE A 207 3.73 15.99 -2.07
N ALA A 208 4.54 15.05 -2.57
CA ALA A 208 5.28 14.11 -1.75
C ALA A 208 6.33 14.82 -0.87
N ALA A 209 6.99 15.85 -1.38
CA ALA A 209 7.96 16.63 -0.62
C ALA A 209 7.33 17.39 0.57
N ALA A 210 6.07 17.83 0.43
CA ALA A 210 5.33 18.56 1.46
C ALA A 210 4.25 17.72 2.17
N ARG A 211 4.34 16.39 2.06
CA ARG A 211 3.25 15.47 2.38
C ARG A 211 2.71 15.60 3.80
N ASP A 212 3.59 15.65 4.80
CA ASP A 212 3.17 15.59 6.20
C ASP A 212 2.30 16.80 6.58
N GLU A 213 2.70 17.99 6.17
CA GLU A 213 1.94 19.22 6.41
C GLU A 213 0.63 19.24 5.62
N LEU A 214 0.63 18.78 4.37
CA LEU A 214 -0.60 18.69 3.55
C LEU A 214 -1.62 17.69 4.12
N ILE A 215 -1.15 16.56 4.63
CA ILE A 215 -2.00 15.56 5.29
C ILE A 215 -2.54 16.11 6.61
N TYR A 216 -1.73 16.84 7.37
CA TYR A 216 -2.17 17.54 8.57
C TYR A 216 -3.29 18.54 8.25
N LEU A 217 -3.08 19.43 7.28
CA LEU A 217 -4.07 20.42 6.84
C LEU A 217 -5.37 19.76 6.36
N TRP A 218 -5.28 18.67 5.59
CA TRP A 218 -6.46 17.90 5.18
C TRP A 218 -7.19 17.28 6.37
N SER A 219 -6.46 16.75 7.36
CA SER A 219 -7.08 16.15 8.54
C SER A 219 -7.78 17.19 9.43
N ALA A 220 -7.25 18.40 9.47
CA ALA A 220 -7.81 19.53 10.23
C ALA A 220 -8.99 20.21 9.52
N SER A 221 -9.15 20.03 8.20
CA SER A 221 -10.25 20.59 7.41
C SER A 221 -11.48 19.67 7.31
N LYS A 222 -11.43 18.48 7.91
CA LYS A 222 -12.57 17.56 8.07
C LYS A 222 -13.54 18.03 9.16
#